data_AF-A0A182EH96-F1
#
_entry.id   AF-A0A182EH96-F1
#
_cell.length_a   1.000
_cell.length_b   1.000
_cell.length_c   1.000
_cell.angle_alpha   90.00
_cell.angle_beta   90.00
_cell.angle_gamma   90.00
#
_symmetry.space_group_name_H-M   'P 1'
#
loop_
_entity.id
_entity.type
_entity.pdbx_description
1 polymer ?
#
loop_
_entity_poly.entity_id
_entity_poly.type
_entity_poly.pdbx_seq_one_letter_code
_entity_poly.pdbx_strand_id
1 'polypeptide(L)'
;MATRRRGVGVGAVQQKKDLQAKFQAKGTELASEQLNQFSQELAIFQTKLEEFAHKHRDEIRRNSQFRRHFQDMCASVGVDPLASSKGFWAEKLGVGDFYYELAVQIVEVCMSTNHINGGVMTVDELRNRLMRSRARTRRDPITTYKFTYDFELTLRMEIKKIWVLEHWL
;
A
#
# COMPACT_ATOMS: atom_id res chain seq x y z
N MET A 1 42.95 -62.48 6.49
CA MET A 1 42.61 -61.08 6.15
C MET A 1 41.42 -61.10 5.20
N ALA A 2 40.23 -60.69 5.64
CA ALA A 2 39.03 -60.70 4.80
C ALA A 2 39.01 -59.45 3.90
N THR A 3 39.28 -59.63 2.61
CA THR A 3 39.21 -58.56 1.61
C THR A 3 37.77 -58.08 1.46
N ARG A 4 37.47 -56.85 1.91
CA ARG A 4 36.24 -56.14 1.53
C ARG A 4 36.20 -56.01 0.01
N ARG A 5 35.37 -56.83 -0.65
CA ARG A 5 35.05 -56.65 -2.08
C ARG A 5 34.39 -55.28 -2.25
N ARG A 6 35.14 -54.32 -2.79
CA ARG A 6 34.58 -53.05 -3.25
C ARG A 6 33.64 -53.36 -4.41
N GLY A 7 32.36 -53.05 -4.26
CA GLY A 7 31.36 -53.22 -5.31
C GLY A 7 31.62 -52.24 -6.46
N VAL A 8 32.53 -52.58 -7.35
CA VAL A 8 32.77 -51.87 -8.61
C VAL A 8 32.28 -52.77 -9.75
N GLY A 9 31.23 -52.33 -10.44
CA GLY A 9 30.56 -53.04 -11.52
C GLY A 9 29.32 -52.29 -12.01
N VAL A 10 28.81 -52.64 -13.19
CA VAL A 10 27.67 -51.95 -13.85
C VAL A 10 26.44 -51.87 -12.94
N GLY A 11 26.17 -52.91 -12.15
CA GLY A 11 25.08 -52.92 -11.16
C GLY A 11 25.27 -51.90 -10.01
N ALA A 12 26.52 -51.63 -9.59
CA ALA A 12 26.81 -50.61 -8.58
C ALA A 12 26.65 -49.18 -9.16
N VAL A 13 26.97 -49.00 -10.45
CA VAL A 13 26.71 -47.74 -11.16
C VAL A 13 25.20 -47.51 -11.33
N GLN A 14 24.43 -48.55 -11.66
CA GLN A 14 22.97 -48.46 -11.77
C GLN A 14 22.32 -48.17 -10.41
N GLN A 15 22.71 -48.90 -9.36
CA GLN A 15 22.23 -48.61 -7.99
C GLN A 15 22.55 -47.19 -7.55
N LYS A 16 23.75 -46.67 -7.86
CA LYS A 16 24.12 -45.29 -7.53
C LYS A 16 23.23 -44.28 -8.27
N LYS A 17 22.92 -44.51 -9.55
CA LYS A 17 22.00 -43.68 -10.34
C LYS A 17 20.58 -43.73 -9.80
N ASP A 18 20.07 -44.92 -9.48
CA ASP A 18 18.72 -45.11 -8.94
C ASP A 18 18.59 -44.45 -7.56
N LEU A 19 19.62 -44.56 -6.71
CA LEU A 19 19.66 -43.90 -5.41
C LEU A 19 19.65 -42.37 -5.57
N GLN A 20 20.44 -41.83 -6.49
CA GLN A 20 20.49 -40.39 -6.80
C GLN A 20 19.15 -39.89 -7.33
N ALA A 21 18.49 -40.63 -8.22
CA ALA A 21 17.16 -40.30 -8.74
C ALA A 21 16.11 -40.29 -7.62
N LYS A 22 16.15 -41.26 -6.69
CA LYS A 22 15.28 -41.30 -5.51
C LYS A 22 15.51 -40.10 -4.58
N PHE A 23 16.76 -39.72 -4.33
CA PHE A 23 17.07 -38.54 -3.52
C PHE A 23 16.61 -37.24 -4.19
N GLN A 24 16.75 -37.11 -5.51
CA GLN A 24 16.24 -35.96 -6.26
C GLN A 24 14.71 -35.88 -6.19
N ALA A 25 14.02 -36.99 -6.45
CA ALA A 25 12.55 -37.05 -6.37
C ALA A 25 12.04 -36.69 -4.97
N LYS A 26 12.66 -37.26 -3.91
CA LYS A 26 12.30 -36.92 -2.53
C LYS A 26 12.63 -35.46 -2.19
N GLY A 27 13.73 -34.92 -2.71
CA GLY A 27 14.08 -33.51 -2.56
C GLY A 27 13.06 -32.57 -3.20
N THR A 28 12.58 -32.90 -4.41
CA THR A 28 11.52 -32.12 -5.07
C THR A 28 10.18 -32.23 -4.36
N GLU A 29 9.84 -33.41 -3.84
CA GLU A 29 8.62 -33.63 -3.06
C GLU A 29 8.64 -32.79 -1.78
N LEU A 30 9.73 -32.85 -0.99
CA LEU A 30 9.88 -32.05 0.23
C LEU A 30 9.83 -30.54 -0.05
N ALA A 31 10.48 -30.08 -1.13
CA ALA A 31 10.40 -28.68 -1.52
C ALA A 31 8.96 -28.27 -1.87
N SER A 32 8.21 -29.13 -2.57
CA SER A 32 6.82 -28.87 -2.91
C SER A 32 5.90 -28.85 -1.68
N GLU A 33 6.11 -29.76 -0.72
CA GLU A 33 5.38 -29.78 0.55
C GLU A 33 5.64 -28.50 1.36
N GLN A 34 6.90 -28.05 1.41
CA GLN A 34 7.28 -26.83 2.10
C GLN A 34 6.64 -25.59 1.46
N LEU A 35 6.61 -25.51 0.13
CA LEU A 35 5.94 -24.42 -0.59
C LEU A 35 4.42 -24.41 -0.38
N ASN A 36 3.80 -25.59 -0.33
CA ASN A 36 2.37 -25.71 -0.05
C ASN A 36 2.05 -25.26 1.38
N GLN A 37 2.87 -25.63 2.35
CA GLN A 37 2.75 -25.18 3.74
C GLN A 37 2.89 -23.65 3.84
N PHE A 38 3.92 -23.07 3.22
CA PHE A 38 4.09 -21.61 3.21
C PHE A 38 2.93 -20.88 2.55
N SER A 39 2.38 -21.43 1.46
CA SER A 39 1.22 -20.84 0.78
C SER A 39 -0.02 -20.83 1.67
N GLN A 40 -0.24 -21.89 2.46
CA GLN A 40 -1.34 -21.95 3.44
C GLN A 40 -1.14 -20.96 4.57
N GLU A 41 0.08 -20.86 5.12
CA GLU A 41 0.40 -19.90 6.18
C GLU A 41 0.21 -18.45 5.70
N LEU A 42 0.61 -18.13 4.46
CA LEU A 42 0.37 -16.82 3.87
C LEU A 42 -1.11 -16.51 3.72
N ALA A 43 -1.95 -17.49 3.33
CA ALA A 43 -3.39 -17.30 3.24
C ALA A 43 -4.03 -17.03 4.62
N ILE A 44 -3.59 -17.74 5.66
CA ILE A 44 -4.03 -17.52 7.04
C ILE A 44 -3.59 -16.14 7.53
N PHE A 45 -2.33 -15.78 7.28
CA PHE A 45 -1.80 -14.46 7.63
C PHE A 45 -2.59 -13.35 6.94
N GLN A 46 -2.89 -13.51 5.65
CA GLN A 46 -3.67 -12.54 4.89
C GLN A 46 -5.05 -12.29 5.53
N THR A 47 -5.76 -13.37 5.85
CA THR A 47 -7.07 -13.31 6.51
C THR A 47 -6.98 -12.66 7.89
N LYS A 48 -5.95 -12.97 8.67
CA LYS A 48 -5.76 -12.39 10.01
C LYS A 48 -5.43 -10.91 9.97
N LEU A 49 -4.63 -10.47 9.01
CA LEU A 49 -4.28 -9.06 8.84
C LEU A 49 -5.50 -8.26 8.35
N GLU A 50 -6.36 -8.86 7.53
CA GLU A 50 -7.65 -8.30 7.13
C GLU A 50 -8.58 -8.11 8.35
N GLU A 51 -8.77 -9.16 9.16
CA GLU A 51 -9.53 -9.07 10.41
C GLU A 51 -8.98 -7.98 11.34
N PHE A 52 -7.64 -7.90 11.47
CA PHE A 52 -6.96 -6.91 12.29
C PHE A 52 -7.25 -5.49 11.79
N ALA A 53 -7.08 -5.24 10.50
CA ALA A 53 -7.30 -3.91 9.94
C ALA A 53 -8.77 -3.48 10.02
N HIS A 54 -9.72 -4.39 9.82
CA HIS A 54 -11.14 -4.09 10.02
C HIS A 54 -11.43 -3.73 11.46
N LYS A 55 -10.94 -4.52 12.41
CA LYS A 55 -11.16 -4.30 13.85
C LYS A 55 -10.55 -2.98 14.33
N HIS A 56 -9.38 -2.60 13.80
CA HIS A 56 -8.64 -1.42 14.21
C HIS A 56 -8.75 -0.25 13.20
N ARG A 57 -9.72 -0.27 12.27
CA ARG A 57 -9.84 0.72 11.19
C ARG A 57 -9.80 2.17 11.68
N ASP A 58 -10.59 2.50 12.69
CA ASP A 58 -10.64 3.86 13.22
C ASP A 58 -9.34 4.27 13.94
N GLU A 59 -8.67 3.32 14.57
CA GLU A 59 -7.39 3.54 15.24
C GLU A 59 -6.28 3.80 14.21
N ILE A 60 -6.25 3.00 13.13
CA ILE A 60 -5.40 3.24 11.95
C ILE A 60 -5.68 4.63 11.36
N ARG A 61 -6.94 5.05 11.29
CA ARG A 61 -7.31 6.36 10.74
C ARG A 61 -6.93 7.52 11.65
N ARG A 62 -7.05 7.40 12.97
CA ARG A 62 -6.88 8.52 13.91
C ARG A 62 -5.47 8.64 14.49
N ASN A 63 -4.78 7.52 14.72
CA ASN A 63 -3.47 7.48 15.37
C ASN A 63 -2.35 7.28 14.35
N SER A 64 -1.49 8.29 14.19
CA SER A 64 -0.37 8.25 13.24
C SER A 64 0.71 7.25 13.61
N GLN A 65 0.99 7.04 14.91
CA GLN A 65 1.99 6.07 15.36
C GLN A 65 1.50 4.64 15.11
N PHE A 66 0.25 4.34 15.48
CA PHE A 66 -0.35 3.03 15.24
C PHE A 66 -0.37 2.69 13.74
N ARG A 67 -0.74 3.66 12.90
CA ARG A 67 -0.72 3.49 11.44
C ARG A 67 0.68 3.21 10.90
N ARG A 68 1.73 3.80 11.48
CA ARG A 68 3.11 3.54 11.08
C ARG A 68 3.50 2.09 11.39
N HIS A 69 3.22 1.64 12.61
CA HIS A 69 3.47 0.24 12.99
C HIS A 69 2.69 -0.75 12.12
N PHE A 70 1.44 -0.42 11.77
CA PHE A 70 0.65 -1.20 10.84
C PHE A 70 1.30 -1.31 9.45
N GLN A 71 1.84 -0.20 8.92
CA GLN A 71 2.57 -0.22 7.64
C GLN A 71 3.87 -1.02 7.71
N ASP A 72 4.63 -0.89 8.80
CA ASP A 72 5.88 -1.64 8.98
C ASP A 72 5.61 -3.15 9.01
N MET A 73 4.51 -3.57 9.67
CA MET A 73 4.02 -4.95 9.64
C MET A 73 3.68 -5.41 8.23
N CYS A 74 2.92 -4.63 7.46
CA CYS A 74 2.63 -4.98 6.06
C CYS A 74 3.91 -5.11 5.22
N ALA A 75 4.84 -4.17 5.37
CA ALA A 75 6.10 -4.14 4.61
C ALA A 75 6.98 -5.38 4.90
N SER A 76 6.98 -5.89 6.13
CA SER A 76 7.74 -7.09 6.52
C SER A 76 7.34 -8.36 5.75
N VAL A 77 6.11 -8.42 5.24
CA VAL A 77 5.59 -9.54 4.44
C VAL A 77 5.60 -9.22 2.95
N GLY A 78 6.20 -8.09 2.56
CA GLY A 78 6.24 -7.64 1.17
C GLY A 78 4.90 -7.10 0.68
N VAL A 79 4.03 -6.67 1.60
CA VAL A 79 2.73 -6.11 1.31
C VAL A 79 2.78 -4.59 1.43
N ASP A 80 2.34 -3.88 0.39
CA ASP A 80 2.10 -2.44 0.45
C ASP A 80 0.59 -2.15 0.49
N PRO A 81 0.05 -1.58 1.59
CA PRO A 81 -1.36 -1.20 1.67
C PRO A 81 -1.77 -0.07 0.71
N LEU A 82 -0.82 0.58 0.02
CA LEU A 82 -1.03 1.73 -0.87
C LEU A 82 -0.75 1.46 -2.36
N ALA A 83 -0.12 0.33 -2.71
CA ALA A 83 0.39 0.09 -4.07
C ALA A 83 -0.69 -0.11 -5.15
N SER A 84 -1.93 -0.49 -4.81
CA SER A 84 -2.97 -0.72 -5.82
C SER A 84 -4.38 -0.70 -5.24
N SER A 85 -5.28 0.07 -5.87
CA SER A 85 -6.73 0.03 -5.62
C SER A 85 -7.39 -1.32 -5.97
N LYS A 86 -6.70 -2.18 -6.74
CA LYS A 86 -7.06 -3.59 -7.00
C LYS A 86 -6.24 -4.59 -6.20
N GLY A 87 -5.36 -4.10 -5.32
CA GLY A 87 -4.63 -4.96 -4.39
C GLY A 87 -5.58 -5.44 -3.31
N PHE A 88 -5.40 -6.70 -2.89
CA PHE A 88 -6.13 -7.34 -1.77
C PHE A 88 -6.33 -6.39 -0.57
N TRP A 89 -5.38 -5.49 -0.33
CA TRP A 89 -5.32 -4.62 0.84
C TRP A 89 -6.02 -3.25 0.70
N ALA A 90 -6.04 -2.63 -0.48
CA ALA A 90 -6.73 -1.35 -0.63
C ALA A 90 -8.25 -1.53 -0.57
N GLU A 91 -8.76 -2.61 -1.19
CA GLU A 91 -10.19 -2.95 -1.21
C GLU A 91 -10.67 -3.49 0.13
N LYS A 92 -9.92 -4.40 0.78
CA LYS A 92 -10.35 -5.00 2.05
C LYS A 92 -10.10 -4.11 3.26
N LEU A 93 -8.98 -3.37 3.34
CA LEU A 93 -8.63 -2.67 4.57
C LEU A 93 -9.18 -1.24 4.66
N GLY A 94 -9.58 -0.62 3.54
CA GLY A 94 -10.04 0.77 3.50
C GLY A 94 -8.99 1.78 4.00
N VAL A 95 -7.72 1.38 4.07
CA VAL A 95 -6.59 2.22 4.52
C VAL A 95 -6.22 3.22 3.41
N GLY A 96 -6.42 2.85 2.15
CA GLY A 96 -6.20 3.71 0.98
C GLY A 96 -7.03 4.99 1.03
N ASP A 97 -8.27 4.94 1.50
CA ASP A 97 -9.19 6.09 1.57
C ASP A 97 -8.59 7.28 2.32
N PHE A 98 -7.88 7.03 3.42
CA PHE A 98 -7.20 8.10 4.16
C PHE A 98 -6.17 8.82 3.28
N TYR A 99 -5.38 8.06 2.51
CA TYR A 99 -4.31 8.60 1.69
C TYR A 99 -4.84 9.29 0.44
N TYR A 100 -5.90 8.76 -0.16
CA TYR A 100 -6.62 9.42 -1.24
C TYR A 100 -7.23 10.75 -0.76
N GLU A 101 -7.88 10.76 0.41
CA GLU A 101 -8.42 11.99 1.02
C GLU A 101 -7.32 13.02 1.29
N LEU A 102 -6.16 12.57 1.81
CA LEU A 102 -5.01 13.44 2.03
C LEU A 102 -4.42 13.98 0.71
N ALA A 103 -4.29 13.14 -0.32
CA ALA A 103 -3.75 13.52 -1.61
C ALA A 103 -4.61 14.60 -2.29
N VAL A 104 -5.93 14.43 -2.28
CA VAL A 104 -6.92 15.40 -2.77
C VAL A 104 -6.73 16.76 -2.08
N GLN A 105 -6.62 16.77 -0.75
CA GLN A 105 -6.42 18.01 0.01
C GLN A 105 -5.06 18.67 -0.27
N ILE A 106 -4.01 17.88 -0.51
CA ILE A 106 -2.70 18.41 -0.93
C ILE A 106 -2.83 19.11 -2.28
N VAL A 107 -3.49 18.48 -3.25
CA VAL A 107 -3.69 19.05 -4.59
C VAL A 107 -4.49 20.36 -4.50
N GLU A 108 -5.56 20.41 -3.71
CA GLU A 108 -6.34 21.64 -3.48
C GLU A 108 -5.49 22.79 -2.91
N VAL A 109 -4.63 22.50 -1.94
CA VAL A 109 -3.72 23.50 -1.35
C VAL A 109 -2.68 23.95 -2.38
N CYS A 110 -2.09 23.04 -3.16
CA CYS A 110 -1.13 23.39 -4.20
C CYS A 110 -1.79 24.25 -5.30
N MET A 111 -3.00 23.91 -5.73
CA MET A 111 -3.73 24.67 -6.75
C MET A 111 -4.12 26.05 -6.25
N SER A 112 -4.68 26.16 -5.04
CA SER A 112 -5.11 27.45 -4.48
C SER A 112 -3.97 28.42 -4.18
N THR A 113 -2.73 27.93 -4.10
CA THR A 113 -1.56 28.76 -3.79
C THR A 113 -0.64 29.01 -4.97
N ASN A 114 -0.90 28.38 -6.12
CA ASN A 114 -0.08 28.47 -7.32
C ASN A 114 0.19 29.94 -7.74
N HIS A 115 -0.83 30.80 -7.74
CA HIS A 115 -0.68 32.22 -8.08
C HIS A 115 0.18 33.03 -7.09
N ILE A 116 0.43 32.51 -5.88
CA ILE A 116 1.16 33.19 -4.81
C ILE A 116 2.64 32.76 -4.81
N ASN A 117 2.90 31.46 -4.99
CA ASN A 117 4.23 30.87 -4.80
C ASN A 117 4.79 30.18 -6.07
N GLY A 118 4.08 30.27 -7.21
CA GLY A 118 4.50 29.65 -8.47
C GLY A 118 4.38 28.12 -8.48
N GLY A 119 3.61 27.53 -7.56
CA GLY A 119 3.40 26.09 -7.47
C GLY A 119 4.44 25.35 -6.62
N VAL A 120 5.29 26.07 -5.87
CA VAL A 120 6.32 25.48 -5.01
C VAL A 120 6.11 25.93 -3.57
N MET A 121 6.17 24.99 -2.63
CA MET A 121 6.15 25.27 -1.19
C MET A 121 6.92 24.20 -0.41
N THR A 122 7.31 24.52 0.83
CA THR A 122 7.92 23.54 1.72
C THR A 122 6.87 22.59 2.30
N VAL A 123 7.30 21.39 2.74
CA VAL A 123 6.39 20.42 3.40
C VAL A 123 5.79 21.00 4.69
N ASP A 124 6.56 21.80 5.44
CA ASP A 124 6.07 22.46 6.65
C ASP A 124 4.98 23.49 6.34
N GLU A 125 5.16 24.28 5.28
CA GLU A 125 4.13 25.22 4.83
C GLU A 125 2.86 24.49 4.38
N LEU A 126 3.01 23.44 3.57
CA LEU A 126 1.92 22.57 3.14
C LEU A 126 1.16 22.00 4.34
N ARG A 127 1.88 21.44 5.32
CA ARG A 127 1.32 20.91 6.56
C ARG A 127 0.52 21.97 7.32
N ASN A 128 1.07 23.17 7.47
CA ASN A 128 0.40 24.27 8.18
C ASN A 128 -0.85 24.77 7.45
N ARG A 129 -0.84 24.76 6.11
CA ARG A 129 -2.02 25.10 5.29
C ARG A 129 -3.09 24.00 5.34
N LEU A 130 -2.69 22.73 5.25
CA LEU A 130 -3.57 21.55 5.40
C LEU A 130 -4.29 21.52 6.74
N MET A 131 -3.57 21.74 7.85
CA MET A 131 -4.17 21.75 9.19
C MET A 131 -5.21 22.86 9.35
N ARG A 132 -4.98 24.03 8.73
CA ARG A 132 -5.95 25.13 8.67
C ARG A 132 -7.17 24.80 7.80
N SER A 133 -6.97 24.15 6.66
CA SER A 133 -8.05 23.71 5.77
C SER A 133 -8.95 22.65 6.44
N ARG A 134 -8.34 21.63 7.07
CA ARG A 134 -9.06 20.55 7.77
C ARG A 134 -9.95 21.03 8.93
N ALA A 135 -9.57 22.11 9.62
CA ALA A 135 -10.40 22.71 10.67
C ALA A 135 -11.74 23.26 10.11
N ARG A 136 -11.78 23.63 8.83
CA ARG A 136 -12.99 24.07 8.12
C ARG A 136 -13.78 22.90 7.51
N THR A 137 -13.08 21.91 6.94
CA THR A 137 -13.67 20.83 6.13
C THR A 137 -14.26 19.66 6.92
N ARG A 138 -13.95 19.48 8.21
CA ARG A 138 -14.46 18.37 9.06
C ARG A 138 -15.99 18.21 9.13
N ARG A 139 -16.78 19.10 8.52
CA ARG A 139 -18.24 18.99 8.48
C ARG A 139 -18.78 18.11 7.35
N ASP A 140 -18.03 17.91 6.26
CA ASP A 140 -18.56 17.20 5.08
C ASP A 140 -17.64 16.05 4.62
N PRO A 141 -18.17 14.84 4.39
CA PRO A 141 -17.45 13.82 3.65
C PRO A 141 -17.27 14.28 2.19
N ILE A 142 -16.02 14.31 1.72
CA ILE A 142 -15.69 14.65 0.33
C ILE A 142 -16.11 13.46 -0.53
N THR A 143 -17.23 13.60 -1.24
CA THR A 143 -17.58 12.70 -2.33
C THR A 143 -16.71 13.04 -3.54
N THR A 144 -16.32 12.03 -4.30
CA THR A 144 -15.42 12.10 -5.48
C THR A 144 -15.86 13.11 -6.54
N TYR A 145 -17.11 13.59 -6.48
CA TYR A 145 -17.67 14.57 -7.39
C TYR A 145 -17.52 16.04 -6.94
N LYS A 146 -17.03 16.32 -5.72
CA LYS A 146 -16.85 17.72 -5.26
C LYS A 146 -15.74 18.45 -6.03
N PHE A 147 -14.75 17.72 -6.55
CA PHE A 147 -13.56 18.28 -7.21
C PHE A 147 -13.90 19.10 -8.46
N THR A 148 -14.89 18.68 -9.26
CA THR A 148 -15.29 19.40 -10.48
C THR A 148 -16.11 20.64 -10.18
N TYR A 149 -16.99 20.61 -9.17
CA TYR A 149 -17.84 21.75 -8.82
C TYR A 149 -17.06 22.84 -8.06
N ASP A 150 -16.11 22.49 -7.20
CA ASP A 150 -15.28 23.47 -6.49
C ASP A 150 -14.25 24.14 -7.40
N PHE A 151 -13.73 23.43 -8.41
CA PHE A 151 -12.88 24.01 -9.45
C PHE A 151 -13.62 25.11 -10.21
N GLU A 152 -14.88 24.85 -10.61
CA GLU A 152 -15.69 25.81 -11.36
C GLU A 152 -16.15 26.99 -10.49
N LEU A 153 -16.49 26.77 -9.21
CA LEU A 153 -16.84 27.84 -8.27
C LEU A 153 -15.65 28.73 -7.91
N THR A 154 -14.47 28.14 -7.69
CA THR A 154 -13.26 28.90 -7.35
C THR A 154 -12.80 29.75 -8.53
N LEU A 155 -12.76 29.18 -9.75
CA LEU A 155 -12.53 29.95 -10.97
C LEU A 155 -13.57 31.05 -11.17
N ARG A 156 -14.86 30.78 -10.93
CA ARG A 156 -15.91 31.82 -11.01
C ARG A 156 -15.72 32.90 -9.96
N MET A 157 -15.24 32.59 -8.76
CA MET A 157 -14.95 33.59 -7.73
C MET A 157 -13.71 34.43 -8.08
N GLU A 158 -12.64 33.83 -8.60
CA GLU A 158 -11.44 34.53 -9.06
C GLU A 158 -11.74 35.43 -10.28
N ILE A 159 -12.49 34.91 -11.27
CA ILE A 159 -12.92 35.68 -12.44
C ILE A 159 -13.84 36.83 -12.04
N LYS A 160 -14.75 36.63 -11.07
CA LYS A 160 -15.57 37.73 -10.53
C LYS A 160 -14.74 38.78 -9.80
N LYS A 161 -13.67 38.40 -9.08
CA LYS A 161 -12.76 39.38 -8.46
C LYS A 161 -12.04 40.22 -9.51
N ILE A 162 -11.58 39.60 -10.61
CA ILE A 162 -10.94 40.30 -11.73
C ILE A 162 -11.93 41.27 -12.41
N TRP A 163 -13.16 40.82 -12.68
CA TRP A 163 -14.19 41.64 -13.31
C TRP A 163 -14.68 42.80 -12.44
N VAL A 164 -14.72 42.63 -11.11
CA VAL A 164 -15.05 43.70 -10.16
C VAL A 164 -13.94 44.76 -10.06
N LEU A 165 -12.67 44.37 -10.27
CA LEU A 165 -11.53 45.29 -10.29
C LEU A 165 -11.44 46.09 -11.59
N GLU A 166 -11.84 45.54 -12.73
CA GLU A 166 -11.88 46.27 -14.01
C GLU A 166 -13.07 47.23 -14.14
N HIS A 167 -14.13 47.06 -13.36
CA HIS A 167 -15.30 47.94 -13.41
C HIS A 167 -15.21 49.16 -12.45
N TRP A 168 -14.10 49.29 -11.72
CA TRP A 168 -13.79 50.39 -10.79
C TRP A 168 -12.49 51.14 -11.15
N LEU A 169 -11.93 50.92 -12.35
CA LEU A 169 -10.87 51.71 -12.99
C LEU A 169 -11.44 52.35 -14.27
#